data_AF-A0A2J8N880-F1
#
_entry.id   AF-A0A2J8N880-F1
#
_cell.length_a   1.000
_cell.length_b   1.000
_cell.length_c   1.000
_cell.angle_alpha   90.00
_cell.angle_beta   90.00
_cell.angle_gamma   90.00
#
_symmetry.space_group_name_H-M   'P 1'
#
loop_
_entity.id
_entity.type
_entity.pdbx_description
1 polymer ?
#
loop_
_entity_poly.entity_id
_entity_poly.type
_entity_poly.pdbx_seq_one_letter_code
_entity_poly.pdbx_strand_id
1 'polypeptide(L)'
;MWNTAVHSEFMHDHADYGFPSCEGKFNWRVIKEKRDAYVSRLNAIYQNNLTKSHIEIIRGHAAFTSDPKPTIEVSGKKYTAPHILIATGGMPSTPHESQIPGARLGITSDGFFQLEELPSRSVIVGAGYIAVEMAGILSALGSKT
;
A
#
# COMPACT_ATOMS: atom_id res chain seq x y z
N MET A 1 5.31 -6.81 4.69
CA MET A 1 4.39 -7.95 4.89
C MET A 1 4.96 -9.23 4.29
N TRP A 2 5.46 -9.23 3.05
CA TRP A 2 6.03 -10.44 2.44
C TRP A 2 7.17 -11.08 3.27
N ASN A 3 8.19 -10.33 3.72
CA ASN A 3 9.23 -10.87 4.61
C ASN A 3 8.68 -11.51 5.89
N THR A 4 7.54 -11.03 6.39
CA THR A 4 6.86 -11.57 7.58
C THR A 4 6.21 -12.91 7.27
N ALA A 5 5.56 -13.03 6.12
CA ALA A 5 5.01 -14.29 5.63
C ALA A 5 6.12 -15.32 5.39
N VAL A 6 7.19 -14.93 4.69
CA VAL A 6 8.37 -15.79 4.47
C VAL A 6 8.97 -16.28 5.79
N HIS A 7 9.07 -15.40 6.79
CA HIS A 7 9.55 -15.80 8.11
C HIS A 7 8.62 -16.83 8.75
N SER A 8 7.30 -16.64 8.68
CA SER A 8 6.30 -17.61 9.18
C SER A 8 6.49 -18.98 8.53
N GLU A 9 6.62 -19.03 7.20
CA GLU A 9 6.84 -20.26 6.45
C GLU A 9 8.11 -20.99 6.90
N PHE A 10 9.24 -20.27 7.04
CA PHE A 10 10.48 -20.89 7.52
C PHE A 10 10.39 -21.39 8.97
N MET A 11 9.54 -20.80 9.81
CA MET A 11 9.37 -21.29 11.18
C MET A 11 8.64 -22.63 11.26
N HIS A 12 7.91 -23.04 10.22
CA HIS A 12 7.36 -24.40 10.15
C HIS A 12 8.45 -25.47 10.03
N ASP A 13 9.59 -25.14 9.41
CA ASP A 13 10.73 -26.04 9.23
C ASP A 13 11.70 -26.01 10.43
N HIS A 14 11.39 -25.26 11.49
CA HIS A 14 12.30 -25.06 12.63
C HIS A 14 12.69 -26.38 13.32
N ALA A 15 11.73 -27.31 13.45
CA ALA A 15 11.96 -28.64 14.02
C ALA A 15 12.82 -29.53 13.12
N ASP A 16 12.62 -29.47 11.80
CA ASP A 16 13.39 -30.22 10.81
C ASP A 16 14.86 -29.77 10.78
N TYR A 17 15.11 -28.50 11.11
CA TYR A 17 16.46 -27.95 11.28
C TYR A 17 17.08 -28.18 12.67
N GLY A 18 16.44 -28.98 13.54
CA GLY A 18 17.00 -29.41 14.82
C GLY A 18 16.76 -28.46 15.99
N PHE A 19 15.87 -27.48 15.85
CA PHE A 19 15.46 -26.59 16.93
C PHE A 19 14.12 -27.03 17.54
N PRO A 20 13.80 -26.67 18.80
CA PRO A 20 12.47 -26.92 19.36
C PRO A 20 11.37 -26.22 18.56
N SER A 21 10.19 -26.81 18.43
CA SER A 21 9.04 -26.21 17.73
C SER A 21 8.73 -24.80 18.23
N CYS A 22 8.52 -23.86 17.30
CA CYS A 22 8.14 -22.50 17.64
C CYS A 22 6.61 -22.37 17.69
N GLU A 23 6.05 -22.55 18.88
CA GLU A 23 4.61 -22.40 19.11
C GLU A 23 4.28 -20.93 19.46
N GLY A 24 3.50 -20.26 18.62
CA GLY A 24 3.09 -18.88 18.86
C GLY A 24 2.01 -18.42 17.90
N LYS A 25 1.14 -17.51 18.38
CA LYS A 25 0.19 -16.82 17.51
C LYS A 25 0.84 -15.58 16.94
N PHE A 26 0.71 -15.39 15.62
CA PHE A 26 1.15 -14.17 14.97
C PHE A 26 0.39 -12.94 15.50
N ASN A 27 1.12 -11.87 15.82
CA ASN A 27 0.54 -10.59 16.24
C ASN A 27 0.69 -9.55 15.12
N TRP A 28 -0.42 -9.28 14.43
CA TRP A 28 -0.46 -8.36 13.29
C TRP A 28 -0.09 -6.92 13.66
N ARG A 29 -0.57 -6.41 14.80
CA ARG A 29 -0.32 -5.02 15.23
C ARG A 29 1.17 -4.73 15.37
N VAL A 30 1.94 -5.66 15.91
CA VAL A 30 3.40 -5.49 16.11
C VAL A 30 4.12 -5.22 14.79
N ILE A 31 3.79 -5.97 13.72
CA ILE A 31 4.43 -5.73 12.43
C ILE A 31 3.86 -4.50 11.73
N LYS A 32 2.57 -4.21 11.91
CA LYS A 32 1.92 -3.03 11.37
C LYS A 32 2.58 -1.75 11.87
N GLU A 33 2.76 -1.62 13.18
CA GLU A 33 3.42 -0.45 13.80
C GLU A 33 4.84 -0.25 13.25
N LYS A 34 5.62 -1.34 13.13
CA LYS A 34 6.98 -1.30 12.57
C LYS A 34 6.98 -0.89 11.10
N ARG A 35 6.03 -1.41 10.30
CA ARG A 35 5.84 -1.06 8.89
C ARG A 35 5.49 0.42 8.74
N ASP A 36 4.52 0.91 9.52
CA ASP A 36 4.06 2.30 9.46
C ASP A 36 5.18 3.26 9.84
N ALA A 37 5.91 2.96 10.92
CA ALA A 37 7.08 3.73 11.32
C ALA A 37 8.16 3.75 10.23
N TYR A 38 8.35 2.66 9.48
CA TYR A 38 9.29 2.63 8.35
C TYR A 38 8.82 3.51 7.19
N VAL A 39 7.53 3.47 6.84
CA VAL A 39 6.95 4.33 5.82
C VAL A 39 7.11 5.81 6.20
N SER A 40 6.84 6.18 7.46
CA SER A 40 7.04 7.57 7.94
C SER A 40 8.49 8.03 7.80
N ARG A 41 9.48 7.16 8.11
CA ARG A 41 10.90 7.47 7.89
C ARG A 41 11.21 7.71 6.41
N LEU A 42 10.67 6.88 5.52
CA LEU A 42 10.85 7.06 4.09
C LEU A 42 10.21 8.37 3.59
N ASN A 43 9.02 8.73 4.06
CA ASN A 43 8.39 10.01 3.71
C ASN A 43 9.29 11.21 4.08
N ALA A 44 9.87 11.19 5.27
CA ALA A 44 10.83 12.23 5.70
C ALA A 44 12.08 12.25 4.81
N ILE A 45 12.61 11.09 4.42
CA ILE A 45 13.77 10.99 3.52
C ILE A 45 13.45 11.57 2.13
N TYR A 46 12.32 11.19 1.53
CA TYR A 46 11.93 11.71 0.21
C TYR A 46 11.72 13.23 0.23
N GLN A 47 11.06 13.76 1.27
CA GLN A 47 10.92 15.21 1.43
C GLN A 47 12.30 15.90 1.53
N ASN A 48 13.19 15.36 2.35
CA ASN A 48 14.54 15.89 2.51
C ASN A 48 15.37 15.84 1.22
N ASN A 49 15.21 14.80 0.39
CA ASN A 49 15.88 14.71 -0.91
C ASN A 49 15.47 15.84 -1.86
N LEU A 50 14.17 16.18 -1.90
CA LEU A 50 13.67 17.33 -2.66
C LEU A 50 14.23 18.65 -2.11
N THR A 51 14.21 18.83 -0.79
CA THR A 51 14.75 20.03 -0.13
C THR A 51 16.24 20.22 -0.41
N LYS A 52 17.06 19.17 -0.29
CA LYS A 52 18.50 19.20 -0.60
C LYS A 52 18.77 19.52 -2.07
N SER A 53 17.84 19.19 -2.94
CA SER A 53 17.92 19.49 -4.37
C SER A 53 17.33 20.86 -4.74
N HIS A 54 16.92 21.65 -3.74
CA HIS A 54 16.27 22.96 -3.92
C HIS A 54 14.99 22.89 -4.78
N ILE A 55 14.29 21.75 -4.74
CA ILE A 55 13.02 21.55 -5.45
C ILE A 55 11.88 22.02 -4.55
N GLU A 56 11.07 22.96 -5.05
CA GLU A 56 9.88 23.44 -4.35
C GLU A 56 8.80 22.35 -4.26
N ILE A 57 8.21 22.19 -3.07
CA ILE A 57 7.11 21.26 -2.82
C ILE A 57 5.81 22.05 -2.71
N ILE A 58 4.99 22.01 -3.76
CA ILE A 58 3.65 22.61 -3.76
C ILE A 58 2.65 21.54 -3.31
N ARG A 59 2.03 21.74 -2.14
CA ARG A 59 1.04 20.78 -1.60
C ARG A 59 -0.37 21.14 -2.04
N GLY A 60 -1.07 20.18 -2.65
CA GLY A 60 -2.47 20.29 -3.03
C GLY A 60 -2.77 19.43 -4.26
N HIS A 61 -4.02 19.48 -4.72
CA HIS A 61 -4.43 18.86 -5.98
C HIS A 61 -4.22 19.84 -7.13
N ALA A 62 -3.50 19.41 -8.17
CA ALA A 62 -3.27 20.20 -9.37
C ALA A 62 -4.29 19.87 -10.47
N ALA A 63 -4.81 20.89 -11.14
CA ALA A 63 -5.59 20.74 -12.36
C ALA A 63 -5.08 21.71 -13.43
N PHE A 64 -5.15 21.31 -14.70
CA PHE A 64 -4.83 22.23 -15.80
C PHE A 64 -5.92 23.30 -15.95
N THR A 65 -5.47 24.52 -16.25
CA THR A 65 -6.34 25.63 -16.61
C THR A 65 -6.56 25.68 -18.13
N SER A 66 -7.50 26.50 -18.59
CA SER A 66 -7.76 26.73 -20.02
C SER A 66 -6.82 27.76 -20.68
N ASP A 67 -5.82 28.25 -19.95
CA ASP A 67 -4.82 29.19 -20.49
C ASP A 67 -4.06 28.58 -21.70
N PRO A 68 -3.81 29.35 -22.78
CA PRO A 68 -3.12 28.84 -23.98
C PRO A 68 -1.70 28.32 -23.70
N LYS A 69 -1.01 28.90 -22.71
CA LYS A 69 0.27 28.40 -22.22
C LYS A 69 0.01 27.35 -21.14
N PRO A 70 0.64 26.16 -21.19
CA PRO A 70 0.47 25.12 -20.19
C PRO A 70 0.62 25.67 -18.77
N THR A 71 -0.47 25.64 -18.02
CA THR A 71 -0.60 26.24 -16.69
C THR A 71 -1.44 25.31 -15.83
N ILE A 72 -1.02 25.12 -14.59
CA ILE A 72 -1.75 24.36 -13.58
C ILE A 72 -2.19 25.29 -12.45
N GLU A 73 -3.27 24.93 -11.78
CA GLU A 73 -3.74 25.59 -10.57
C GLU A 73 -3.70 24.62 -9.39
N VAL A 74 -3.17 25.07 -8.26
CA VAL A 74 -3.18 24.36 -6.99
C VAL A 74 -3.68 25.31 -5.92
N SER A 75 -4.80 24.97 -5.27
CA SER A 75 -5.38 25.78 -4.19
C SER A 75 -5.56 27.27 -4.54
N GLY A 76 -6.01 27.57 -5.77
CA GLY A 76 -6.25 28.93 -6.24
C GLY A 76 -5.01 29.69 -6.75
N LYS A 77 -3.82 29.07 -6.71
CA LYS A 77 -2.57 29.65 -7.21
C LYS A 77 -2.17 29.00 -8.52
N LYS A 78 -1.84 29.82 -9.54
CA LYS A 78 -1.40 29.35 -10.86
C LYS A 78 0.12 29.20 -10.94
N TYR A 79 0.56 28.13 -11.61
CA TYR A 79 1.96 27.82 -11.87
C TYR A 79 2.14 27.41 -13.34
N THR A 80 3.22 27.85 -13.98
CA THR A 80 3.50 27.56 -15.40
C THR A 80 4.98 27.24 -15.61
N ALA A 81 5.27 26.36 -16.56
CA ALA A 81 6.62 25.99 -16.98
C ALA A 81 6.61 25.59 -18.47
N PRO A 82 7.74 25.69 -19.20
CA PRO A 82 7.83 25.20 -20.57
C PRO A 82 7.70 23.66 -20.65
N HIS A 83 8.01 22.95 -19.57
CA HIS A 83 7.88 21.50 -19.46
C HIS A 83 7.07 21.15 -18.22
N ILE A 84 5.99 20.39 -18.41
CA ILE A 84 5.13 19.88 -17.33
C ILE A 84 5.04 18.37 -17.49
N LEU A 85 5.56 17.63 -16.52
CA LEU A 85 5.48 16.17 -16.47
C LEU A 85 4.24 15.74 -15.67
N ILE A 86 3.38 14.92 -16.27
CA ILE A 86 2.25 14.29 -15.58
C ILE A 86 2.72 12.93 -15.04
N ALA A 87 2.86 12.83 -13.73
CA ALA A 87 3.31 11.63 -13.02
C ALA A 87 2.37 11.27 -11.84
N THR A 88 1.06 11.27 -12.09
CA THR A 88 0.00 11.17 -11.06
C THR A 88 -0.30 9.75 -10.59
N GLY A 89 0.30 8.71 -11.19
CA GLY A 89 0.04 7.31 -10.84
C GLY A 89 -1.37 6.85 -11.21
N GLY A 90 -1.89 5.86 -10.47
CA GLY A 90 -3.23 5.29 -10.63
C GLY A 90 -3.83 4.84 -9.29
N MET A 91 -5.01 4.23 -9.32
CA MET A 91 -5.74 3.75 -8.14
C MET A 91 -6.31 2.34 -8.35
N PRO A 92 -6.62 1.57 -7.29
CA PRO A 92 -7.24 0.26 -7.43
C PRO A 92 -8.62 0.34 -8.10
N SER A 93 -8.93 -0.64 -8.95
CA SER A 93 -10.26 -0.76 -9.56
C SER A 93 -11.22 -1.48 -8.61
N THR A 94 -12.43 -0.96 -8.46
CA THR A 94 -13.54 -1.61 -7.75
C THR A 94 -14.72 -1.79 -8.70
N PRO A 95 -15.40 -2.96 -8.70
CA PRO A 95 -16.60 -3.15 -9.50
C PRO A 95 -17.67 -2.09 -9.19
N HIS A 96 -18.45 -1.69 -10.20
CA HIS A 96 -19.59 -0.82 -9.97
C HIS A 96 -20.71 -1.55 -9.23
N GLU A 97 -21.42 -0.85 -8.34
CA GLU A 97 -22.57 -1.38 -7.59
C GLU A 97 -23.69 -1.92 -8.49
N SER A 98 -23.83 -1.40 -9.70
CA SER A 98 -24.81 -1.90 -10.68
C SER A 98 -24.44 -3.27 -11.26
N GLN A 99 -23.15 -3.64 -11.24
CA GLN A 99 -22.64 -4.93 -11.73
C GLN A 99 -22.55 -5.94 -10.60
N ILE A 100 -22.05 -5.50 -9.43
CA ILE A 100 -21.91 -6.32 -8.23
C ILE A 100 -22.44 -5.50 -7.04
N PRO A 101 -23.74 -5.66 -6.69
CA PRO A 101 -24.30 -5.00 -5.52
C PRO A 101 -23.54 -5.37 -4.24
N GLY A 102 -23.10 -4.37 -3.49
CA GLY A 102 -22.31 -4.55 -2.26
C GLY A 102 -20.80 -4.64 -2.48
N ALA A 103 -20.29 -4.42 -3.69
CA ALA A 103 -18.84 -4.38 -3.96
C ALA A 103 -18.08 -3.41 -3.04
N ARG A 104 -18.71 -2.29 -2.67
CA ARG A 104 -18.16 -1.29 -1.72
C ARG A 104 -17.93 -1.81 -0.29
N LEU A 105 -18.46 -2.98 0.07
CA LEU A 105 -18.22 -3.61 1.36
C LEU A 105 -16.86 -4.33 1.41
N GLY A 106 -16.27 -4.60 0.24
CA GLY A 106 -14.91 -5.11 0.14
C GLY A 106 -13.86 -4.01 0.35
N ILE A 107 -12.61 -4.44 0.45
CA ILE A 107 -11.45 -3.56 0.51
C ILE A 107 -10.51 -3.83 -0.68
N THR A 108 -9.67 -2.86 -1.00
CA THR A 108 -8.60 -2.97 -2.01
C THR A 108 -7.24 -3.14 -1.32
N SER A 109 -6.15 -3.12 -2.10
CA SER A 109 -4.78 -3.08 -1.53
C SER A 109 -4.58 -1.90 -0.56
N ASP A 110 -5.23 -0.76 -0.80
CA ASP A 110 -5.12 0.40 0.09
C ASP A 110 -5.72 0.09 1.46
N GLY A 111 -6.90 -0.52 1.47
CA GLY A 111 -7.57 -0.96 2.70
C GLY A 111 -6.82 -2.11 3.40
N PHE A 112 -6.16 -3.00 2.67
CA PHE A 112 -5.32 -4.06 3.25
C PHE A 112 -4.22 -3.47 4.14
N PHE A 113 -3.56 -2.40 3.71
CA PHE A 113 -2.54 -1.76 4.53
C PHE A 113 -3.14 -0.97 5.71
N GLN A 114 -4.45 -0.71 5.74
CA GLN A 114 -5.13 -0.12 6.90
C GLN A 114 -5.63 -1.15 7.93
N LEU A 115 -5.60 -2.45 7.62
CA LEU A 115 -6.02 -3.49 8.56
C LEU A 115 -5.20 -3.42 9.85
N GLU A 116 -5.87 -3.25 10.98
CA GLU A 116 -5.25 -3.25 12.31
C GLU A 116 -5.08 -4.66 12.89
N GLU A 117 -5.80 -5.64 12.34
CA GLU A 117 -5.78 -7.04 12.77
C GLU A 117 -5.71 -7.98 11.57
N LEU A 118 -5.22 -9.20 11.80
CA LEU A 118 -5.31 -10.29 10.84
C LEU A 118 -6.77 -10.74 10.70
N PRO A 119 -7.38 -10.69 9.51
CA PRO A 119 -8.71 -11.26 9.29
C PRO A 119 -8.69 -12.77 9.54
N SER A 120 -9.72 -13.30 10.22
CA SER A 120 -9.84 -14.75 10.46
C SER A 120 -10.20 -15.53 9.18
N ARG A 121 -10.94 -14.88 8.27
CA ARG A 121 -11.29 -15.40 6.93
C ARG A 121 -11.07 -14.30 5.91
N SER A 122 -10.42 -14.64 4.81
CA SER A 122 -10.19 -13.72 3.69
C SER A 122 -10.65 -14.34 2.38
N VAL A 123 -11.26 -13.55 1.51
CA VAL A 123 -11.52 -13.91 0.11
C VAL A 123 -10.87 -12.84 -0.75
N ILE A 124 -10.03 -13.29 -1.68
CA ILE A 124 -9.29 -12.41 -2.58
C ILE A 124 -9.84 -12.65 -3.99
N VAL A 125 -10.21 -11.57 -4.68
CA VAL A 125 -10.78 -11.63 -6.04
C VAL A 125 -9.78 -11.03 -7.02
N GLY A 126 -9.28 -11.86 -7.92
CA GLY A 126 -8.33 -11.49 -8.96
C GLY A 126 -7.33 -12.61 -9.23
N ALA A 127 -6.64 -12.52 -10.37
CA ALA A 127 -5.60 -13.48 -10.78
C ALA A 127 -4.27 -12.80 -11.14
N GLY A 128 -4.14 -11.50 -10.85
CA GLY A 128 -2.91 -10.74 -11.04
C GLY A 128 -1.96 -10.84 -9.85
N TYR A 129 -0.77 -10.25 -9.99
CA TYR A 129 0.29 -10.34 -8.97
C TYR A 129 -0.17 -9.86 -7.58
N ILE A 130 -0.92 -8.76 -7.50
CA ILE A 130 -1.46 -8.26 -6.21
C ILE A 130 -2.35 -9.32 -5.54
N ALA A 131 -3.22 -9.98 -6.32
CA ALA A 131 -4.11 -11.00 -5.77
C ALA A 131 -3.32 -12.20 -5.22
N VAL A 132 -2.31 -12.66 -5.98
CA VAL A 132 -1.43 -13.77 -5.59
C VAL A 132 -0.63 -13.42 -4.33
N GLU A 133 -0.01 -12.25 -4.29
CA GLU A 133 0.79 -11.80 -3.14
C GLU A 133 -0.07 -11.65 -1.88
N MET A 134 -1.24 -11.01 -1.98
CA MET A 134 -2.12 -10.80 -0.83
C MET A 134 -2.68 -12.11 -0.30
N ALA A 135 -3.09 -13.02 -1.18
CA ALA A 135 -3.55 -14.35 -0.80
C ALA A 135 -2.45 -15.13 -0.08
N GLY A 136 -1.22 -15.15 -0.63
CA GLY A 136 -0.08 -15.83 -0.02
C GLY A 136 0.28 -15.25 1.35
N ILE A 137 0.34 -13.93 1.48
CA ILE A 137 0.64 -13.25 2.75
C ILE A 137 -0.44 -13.56 3.80
N LEU A 138 -1.73 -13.44 3.46
CA LEU A 138 -2.81 -13.67 4.41
C LEU A 138 -2.84 -15.15 4.86
N SER A 139 -2.66 -16.08 3.93
CA SER A 139 -2.67 -17.51 4.21
C SER A 139 -1.50 -17.92 5.11
N ALA A 140 -0.27 -17.54 4.75
CA ALA A 140 0.95 -17.85 5.52
C ALA A 140 0.95 -17.26 6.94
N LEU A 141 0.21 -16.16 7.15
CA LEU A 141 0.07 -15.53 8.46
C LEU A 141 -1.12 -16.08 9.27
N GLY A 142 -1.88 -17.03 8.71
CA GLY A 142 -2.92 -17.77 9.43
C GLY A 142 -4.37 -17.34 9.16
N SER A 143 -4.62 -16.48 8.17
CA SER A 143 -6.00 -16.26 7.69
C SER A 143 -6.46 -17.47 6.89
N LYS A 144 -7.69 -17.91 7.12
CA LYS A 144 -8.31 -18.90 6.23
C LYS A 144 -8.61 -18.20 4.90
N THR A 145 -7.95 -18.62 3.83
CA THR A 145 -8.11 -18.13 2.43
C THR A 145 -8.86 -19.13 1.56
#